data_AF-A0A2M8HFK6-F1
#
_entry.id   AF-A0A2M8HFK6-F1
#
_cell.length_a   1.000
_cell.length_b   1.000
_cell.length_c   1.000
_cell.angle_alpha   90.00
_cell.angle_beta   90.00
_cell.angle_gamma   90.00
#
_symmetry.space_group_name_H-M   'P 1'
#
loop_
_entity.id
_entity.type
_entity.pdbx_description
1 polymer ?
#
loop_
_entity_poly.entity_id
_entity_poly.type
_entity_poly.pdbx_seq_one_letter_code
_entity_poly.pdbx_strand_id
1 'polypeptide(L)'
;MKIKRIKYADKGINWELNEINFFDLTLLVGQSGAGKSQIIHAIKNIRDIATGSPINGVEWEIEFIGNDSKTYRWLGEYQNKGEIFSLRRAFSLDYDEYSTRPSPPLVMHESLFKEGQIIISRDQEAITFQTEKTPKLNPYVSAINLLQEEEIIRPASDSFKSIIFKDFSSKYRDDEYYMDDIEVFGKKIKNLDHLKNLGTSISIKLAICYIYFKDYFEKIKNAYVSIFPQVEDIKYEKLTNEDLPFYYKRNPILQIKESGVEN
;
A
#
# COMPACT_ATOMS: atom_id res chain seq x y z
N MET A 1 0.33 8.82 -5.47
CA MET A 1 1.10 7.99 -6.44
C MET A 1 0.18 7.28 -7.43
N LYS A 2 0.57 7.18 -8.71
CA LYS A 2 -0.04 6.27 -9.71
C LYS A 2 1.03 5.34 -10.27
N ILE A 3 0.94 4.04 -9.99
CA ILE A 3 1.85 3.03 -10.54
C ILE A 3 1.50 2.79 -12.01
N LYS A 4 2.51 2.77 -12.89
CA LYS A 4 2.34 2.46 -14.32
C LYS A 4 2.78 1.04 -14.65
N ARG A 5 3.98 0.65 -14.21
CA ARG A 5 4.51 -0.70 -14.43
C ARG A 5 5.40 -1.17 -13.30
N ILE A 6 5.43 -2.48 -13.09
CA ILE A 6 6.32 -3.14 -12.13
C ILE A 6 6.94 -4.36 -12.80
N LYS A 7 8.24 -4.53 -12.59
CA LYS A 7 8.97 -5.79 -12.71
C LYS A 7 9.62 -6.08 -11.35
N TYR A 8 9.61 -7.32 -10.91
CA TYR A 8 10.13 -7.67 -9.60
C TYR A 8 10.64 -9.11 -9.58
N ALA A 9 11.72 -9.37 -8.86
CA ALA A 9 12.19 -10.73 -8.60
C ALA A 9 12.53 -10.92 -7.13
N ASP A 10 12.15 -12.07 -6.58
CA ASP A 10 12.60 -12.57 -5.29
C ASP A 10 13.50 -13.79 -5.52
N LYS A 11 14.81 -13.55 -5.44
CA LYS A 11 15.84 -14.58 -5.64
C LYS A 11 15.91 -15.56 -4.46
N GLY A 12 15.29 -15.23 -3.33
CA GLY A 12 15.20 -16.10 -2.16
C GLY A 12 14.19 -17.23 -2.32
N ILE A 13 13.13 -17.03 -3.12
CA ILE A 13 12.12 -18.06 -3.43
C ILE A 13 12.06 -18.42 -4.91
N ASN A 14 13.05 -17.98 -5.69
CA ASN A 14 13.13 -18.15 -7.15
C ASN A 14 11.84 -17.77 -7.88
N TRP A 15 11.27 -16.62 -7.50
CA TRP A 15 10.04 -16.11 -8.07
C TRP A 15 10.31 -14.82 -8.83
N GLU A 16 9.79 -14.72 -10.05
CA GLU A 16 9.87 -13.51 -10.87
C GLU A 16 8.47 -13.08 -11.30
N LEU A 17 8.20 -11.79 -11.12
CA LEU A 17 7.12 -11.06 -11.73
C LEU A 17 7.67 -10.38 -12.98
N ASN A 18 7.33 -10.96 -14.14
CA ASN A 18 7.49 -10.29 -15.42
C ASN A 18 6.80 -8.92 -15.40
N GLU A 19 7.23 -8.04 -16.29
CA GLU A 19 6.65 -6.69 -16.38
C GLU A 19 5.12 -6.74 -16.51
N ILE A 20 4.44 -6.06 -15.58
CA ILE A 20 3.00 -5.86 -15.61
C ILE A 20 2.67 -4.38 -15.63
N ASN A 21 1.60 -4.02 -16.35
CA ASN A 21 1.09 -2.67 -16.45
C ASN A 21 -0.13 -2.48 -15.54
N PHE A 22 -0.24 -1.30 -14.94
CA PHE A 22 -1.33 -0.91 -14.06
C PHE A 22 -2.15 0.22 -14.70
N PHE A 23 -3.45 0.16 -14.48
CA PHE A 23 -4.42 1.20 -14.85
C PHE A 23 -4.90 1.93 -13.59
N ASP A 24 -5.69 3.00 -13.77
CA ASP A 24 -6.27 3.76 -12.65
C ASP A 24 -7.09 2.88 -11.70
N LEU A 25 -7.71 1.83 -12.25
CA LEU A 25 -8.32 0.74 -11.49
C LEU A 25 -7.80 -0.58 -12.05
N THR A 26 -7.13 -1.37 -11.21
CA THR A 26 -6.61 -2.70 -11.57
C THR A 26 -7.18 -3.73 -10.61
N LEU A 27 -7.92 -4.70 -11.14
CA LEU A 27 -8.47 -5.83 -10.37
C LEU A 27 -7.69 -7.11 -10.69
N LEU A 28 -7.05 -7.70 -9.68
CA LEU A 28 -6.34 -8.97 -9.83
C LEU A 28 -7.31 -10.13 -9.65
N VAL A 29 -7.75 -10.75 -10.75
CA VAL A 29 -8.64 -11.92 -10.77
C VAL A 29 -7.91 -13.18 -11.25
N GLY A 30 -8.34 -14.35 -10.78
CA GLY A 30 -7.78 -15.64 -11.21
C GLY A 30 -7.98 -16.72 -10.16
N GLN A 31 -7.76 -17.98 -10.55
CA GLN A 31 -7.89 -19.13 -9.66
C GLN A 31 -7.00 -19.02 -8.41
N SER A 32 -7.32 -19.78 -7.36
CA SER A 32 -6.47 -19.85 -6.16
C SER A 32 -5.06 -20.32 -6.55
N GLY A 33 -4.03 -19.76 -5.91
CA GLY A 33 -2.64 -20.08 -6.23
C GLY A 33 -2.05 -19.36 -7.47
N ALA A 34 -2.83 -18.60 -8.24
CA ALA A 34 -2.34 -17.90 -9.44
C ALA A 34 -1.37 -16.73 -9.19
N GLY A 35 -0.83 -16.56 -7.98
CA GLY A 35 0.19 -15.55 -7.67
C GLY A 35 -0.33 -14.13 -7.37
N LYS A 36 -1.65 -13.91 -7.27
CA LYS A 36 -2.24 -12.58 -6.95
C LYS A 36 -1.63 -11.94 -5.70
N SER A 37 -1.55 -12.71 -4.61
CA SER A 37 -0.95 -12.23 -3.36
C SER A 37 0.52 -11.87 -3.52
N GLN A 38 1.27 -12.60 -4.37
CA GLN A 38 2.68 -12.30 -4.62
C GLN A 38 2.88 -10.96 -5.33
N ILE A 39 1.98 -10.59 -6.25
CA ILE A 39 1.98 -9.25 -6.86
C ILE A 39 1.78 -8.16 -5.79
N ILE A 40 0.80 -8.35 -4.90
CA ILE A 40 0.55 -7.42 -3.79
C ILE A 40 1.76 -7.35 -2.84
N HIS A 41 2.38 -8.49 -2.53
CA HIS A 41 3.60 -8.55 -1.71
C HIS A 41 4.78 -7.84 -2.38
N ALA A 42 4.95 -7.94 -3.70
CA ALA A 42 5.99 -7.20 -4.42
C ALA A 42 5.81 -5.68 -4.28
N ILE A 43 4.58 -5.18 -4.45
CA ILE A 43 4.28 -3.75 -4.24
C ILE A 43 4.59 -3.33 -2.80
N LYS A 44 4.24 -4.19 -1.83
CA LYS A 44 4.51 -3.94 -0.40
C LYS A 44 6.00 -3.86 -0.13
N ASN A 45 6.76 -4.80 -0.67
CA ASN A 45 8.21 -4.85 -0.51
C ASN A 45 8.86 -3.60 -1.13
N ILE A 46 8.45 -3.18 -2.32
CA ILE A 46 8.94 -1.94 -2.97
C ILE A 46 8.67 -0.73 -2.07
N ARG A 47 7.47 -0.61 -1.50
CA ARG A 47 7.15 0.45 -0.52
C ARG A 47 8.08 0.36 0.69
N ASP A 48 8.20 -0.82 1.28
CA ASP A 48 8.95 -1.04 2.51
C ASP A 48 10.43 -0.66 2.29
N ILE A 49 11.01 -1.00 1.13
CA ILE A 49 12.36 -0.58 0.70
C ILE A 49 12.47 0.95 0.60
N ALA A 50 11.52 1.62 -0.07
CA ALA A 50 11.52 3.08 -0.20
C ALA A 50 11.38 3.79 1.16
N THR A 51 10.74 3.13 2.14
CA THR A 51 10.63 3.61 3.53
C THR A 51 11.75 3.14 4.46
N GLY A 52 12.78 2.47 3.92
CA GLY A 52 14.03 2.17 4.61
C GLY A 52 14.16 0.76 5.17
N SER A 53 13.25 -0.15 4.82
CA SER A 53 13.34 -1.56 5.21
C SER A 53 14.19 -2.36 4.22
N PRO A 54 15.37 -2.86 4.61
CA PRO A 54 16.15 -3.74 3.73
C PRO A 54 15.44 -5.08 3.55
N ILE A 55 15.43 -5.62 2.32
CA ILE A 55 14.78 -6.90 1.99
C ILE A 55 15.81 -7.80 1.30
N ASN A 56 15.85 -9.08 1.65
CA ASN A 56 16.90 -9.99 1.18
C ASN A 56 16.65 -10.45 -0.26
N GLY A 57 17.65 -10.34 -1.13
CA GLY A 57 17.67 -11.00 -2.43
C GLY A 57 16.57 -10.57 -3.40
N VAL A 58 16.13 -9.32 -3.32
CA VAL A 58 15.07 -8.79 -4.19
C VAL A 58 15.63 -7.83 -5.22
N GLU A 59 15.06 -7.86 -6.41
CA GLU A 59 15.33 -6.95 -7.51
C GLU A 59 14.02 -6.30 -7.93
N TRP A 60 14.03 -5.00 -8.18
CA TRP A 60 12.82 -4.26 -8.52
C TRP A 60 13.07 -3.27 -9.65
N GLU A 61 12.04 -3.07 -10.47
CA GLU A 61 11.89 -1.92 -11.34
C GLU A 61 10.42 -1.45 -11.27
N ILE A 62 10.20 -0.18 -10.97
CA ILE A 62 8.87 0.43 -10.90
C ILE A 62 8.87 1.75 -11.66
N GLU A 63 7.87 1.93 -12.51
CA GLU A 63 7.56 3.24 -13.10
C GLU A 63 6.25 3.75 -12.50
N PHE A 64 6.23 5.02 -12.11
CA PHE A 64 5.08 5.64 -11.48
C PHE A 64 5.02 7.14 -11.75
N ILE A 65 3.83 7.72 -11.56
CA ILE A 65 3.63 9.16 -11.48
C ILE A 65 3.66 9.55 -10.01
N GLY A 66 4.59 10.44 -9.66
CA GLY A 66 4.76 10.97 -8.32
C GLY A 66 3.68 11.96 -7.92
N ASN A 67 3.70 12.39 -6.65
CA ASN A 67 2.75 13.37 -6.12
C ASN A 67 2.91 14.78 -6.76
N ASP A 68 4.06 15.05 -7.39
CA ASP A 68 4.32 16.24 -8.20
C ASP A 68 3.90 16.09 -9.67
N SER A 69 3.15 15.03 -10.00
CA SER A 69 2.71 14.68 -11.36
C SER A 69 3.85 14.39 -12.35
N LYS A 70 5.07 14.13 -11.86
CA LYS A 70 6.22 13.77 -12.69
C LYS A 70 6.36 12.26 -12.85
N THR A 71 6.91 11.83 -13.98
CA THR A 71 7.19 10.41 -14.21
C THR A 71 8.51 10.04 -13.53
N TYR A 72 8.49 8.96 -12.76
CA TYR A 72 9.65 8.38 -12.12
C TYR A 72 9.85 6.94 -12.56
N ARG A 73 11.11 6.54 -12.70
CA ARG A 73 11.51 5.14 -12.83
C ARG A 73 12.55 4.82 -11.77
N TRP A 74 12.27 3.85 -10.93
CA TRP A 74 13.16 3.43 -9.85
C TRP A 74 13.47 1.96 -9.99
N LEU A 75 14.75 1.62 -9.95
CA LEU A 75 15.22 0.25 -9.97
C LEU A 75 16.36 0.04 -8.98
N GLY A 76 16.54 -1.21 -8.58
CA GLY A 76 17.66 -1.60 -7.74
C GLY A 76 17.61 -3.07 -7.37
N GLU A 77 18.64 -3.48 -6.64
CA GLU A 77 18.79 -4.85 -6.15
C GLU A 77 19.39 -4.86 -4.75
N TYR A 78 18.85 -5.73 -3.91
CA TYR A 78 19.46 -6.11 -2.65
C TYR A 78 20.25 -7.41 -2.77
N GLN A 79 21.34 -7.49 -2.02
CA GLN A 79 22.16 -8.67 -1.87
C GLN A 79 21.28 -9.87 -1.45
N ASN A 80 21.51 -11.02 -2.10
CA ASN A 80 20.97 -12.30 -1.65
C ASN A 80 21.92 -12.96 -0.64
N LYS A 81 21.49 -13.05 0.62
CA LYS A 81 22.19 -13.73 1.72
C LYS A 81 21.75 -15.19 1.92
N GLY A 82 20.99 -15.75 0.98
CA GLY A 82 20.50 -17.12 0.98
C GLY A 82 19.23 -17.33 1.80
N GLU A 83 18.63 -18.51 1.65
CA GLU A 83 17.34 -18.89 2.27
C GLU A 83 17.39 -18.91 3.80
N ILE A 84 18.51 -19.38 4.36
CA ILE A 84 18.72 -19.45 5.82
C ILE A 84 18.61 -18.06 6.45
N PHE A 85 19.13 -17.02 5.78
CA PHE A 85 19.00 -15.65 6.23
C PHE A 85 17.54 -15.19 6.24
N SER A 86 16.79 -15.50 5.18
CA SER A 86 15.35 -15.19 5.08
C SER A 86 14.54 -15.89 6.17
N LEU A 87 14.78 -17.19 6.41
CA LEU A 87 14.08 -17.97 7.43
C LEU A 87 14.35 -17.43 8.84
N ARG A 88 15.62 -17.17 9.19
CA ARG A 88 15.97 -16.62 10.50
C ARG A 88 15.28 -15.28 10.77
N ARG A 89 15.15 -14.43 9.76
CA ARG A 89 14.48 -13.13 9.88
C ARG A 89 12.95 -13.25 9.96
N ALA A 90 12.35 -14.16 9.20
CA ALA A 90 10.90 -14.37 9.19
C ALA A 90 10.37 -14.96 10.50
N PHE A 91 11.14 -15.86 11.12
CA PHE A 91 10.74 -16.56 12.34
C PHE A 91 11.31 -15.94 13.61
N SER A 92 12.00 -14.79 13.52
CA SER A 92 12.68 -14.14 14.65
C SER A 92 13.48 -15.14 15.49
N LEU A 93 14.11 -16.14 14.85
CA LEU A 93 14.80 -17.19 15.56
C LEU A 93 15.94 -16.56 16.34
N ASP A 94 15.90 -16.74 17.66
CA ASP A 94 16.85 -16.12 18.57
C ASP A 94 18.27 -16.47 18.14
N TYR A 95 19.07 -15.42 18.04
CA TYR A 95 20.51 -15.55 18.10
C TYR A 95 20.81 -15.82 19.56
N ASP A 96 21.38 -16.99 19.87
CA ASP A 96 22.00 -17.22 21.18
C ASP A 96 22.85 -15.99 21.54
N GLU A 97 22.95 -15.65 22.83
CA GLU A 97 23.61 -14.43 23.33
C GLU A 97 25.06 -14.25 22.82
N TYR A 98 25.66 -15.33 22.30
CA TYR A 98 27.00 -15.40 21.68
C TYR A 98 27.05 -15.30 20.15
N SER A 99 25.91 -15.24 19.47
CA SER A 99 25.83 -15.19 18.01
C SER A 99 25.56 -13.76 17.51
N THR A 100 26.46 -13.27 16.66
CA THR A 100 26.33 -11.95 16.05
C THR A 100 25.11 -11.93 15.14
N ARG A 101 24.17 -10.99 15.39
CA ARG A 101 23.07 -10.74 14.46
C ARG A 101 23.67 -10.48 13.07
N PRO A 102 23.25 -11.22 12.03
CA PRO A 102 23.79 -11.03 10.70
C PRO A 102 23.41 -9.63 10.23
N SER A 103 24.35 -8.97 9.56
CA SER A 103 24.11 -7.66 8.98
C SER A 103 22.93 -7.71 8.01
N PRO A 104 22.20 -6.60 7.79
CA PRO A 104 21.18 -6.53 6.76
C PRO A 104 21.77 -6.74 5.34
N PRO A 105 20.97 -7.10 4.33
CA PRO A 105 21.44 -7.18 2.95
C PRO A 105 21.89 -5.80 2.46
N LEU A 106 22.99 -5.77 1.69
CA LEU A 106 23.50 -4.55 1.05
C LEU A 106 22.66 -4.18 -0.16
N VAL A 107 22.52 -2.88 -0.43
CA VAL A 107 22.05 -2.41 -1.75
C VAL A 107 23.19 -2.63 -2.75
N MET A 108 22.96 -3.48 -3.76
CA MET A 108 23.95 -3.84 -4.77
C MET A 108 24.08 -2.75 -5.83
N HIS A 109 22.92 -2.30 -6.31
CA HIS A 109 22.78 -1.14 -7.18
C HIS A 109 21.41 -0.52 -6.98
N GLU A 110 21.30 0.78 -7.26
CA GLU A 110 20.03 1.51 -7.22
C GLU A 110 20.09 2.70 -8.17
N SER A 111 19.02 2.99 -8.87
CA SER A 111 18.92 4.16 -9.74
C SER A 111 17.52 4.74 -9.72
N LEU A 112 17.43 6.06 -9.58
CA LEU A 112 16.19 6.81 -9.69
C LEU A 112 16.29 7.77 -10.86
N PHE A 113 15.30 7.68 -11.75
CA PHE A 113 15.10 8.59 -12.86
C PHE A 113 13.87 9.44 -12.60
N LYS A 114 13.95 10.73 -12.93
CA LYS A 114 12.84 11.68 -12.97
C LYS A 114 12.75 12.27 -14.36
N GLU A 115 11.62 12.09 -15.03
CA GLU A 115 11.38 12.54 -16.42
C GLU A 115 12.49 12.04 -17.38
N GLY A 116 12.97 10.82 -17.17
CA GLY A 116 14.05 10.20 -17.97
C GLY A 116 15.47 10.61 -17.57
N GLN A 117 15.65 11.60 -16.69
CA GLN A 117 16.96 12.01 -16.20
C GLN A 117 17.32 11.28 -14.92
N ILE A 118 18.55 10.76 -14.83
CA ILE A 118 19.04 10.12 -13.60
C ILE A 118 19.29 11.17 -12.52
N ILE A 119 18.70 10.99 -11.35
CA ILE A 119 18.86 11.89 -10.18
C ILE A 119 19.57 11.20 -9.02
N ILE A 120 19.48 9.87 -8.95
CA ILE A 120 20.27 9.03 -8.05
C ILE A 120 20.86 7.89 -8.87
N SER A 121 22.15 7.63 -8.68
CA SER A 121 22.83 6.39 -9.08
C SER A 121 23.62 5.86 -7.91
N ARG A 122 23.57 4.56 -7.65
CA ARG A 122 24.28 3.93 -6.56
C ARG A 122 24.82 2.58 -7.00
N ASP A 123 26.05 2.31 -6.59
CA ASP A 123 26.66 0.99 -6.54
C ASP A 123 27.10 0.67 -5.10
N GLN A 124 27.94 -0.35 -4.93
CA GLN A 124 28.45 -0.74 -3.62
C GLN A 124 29.46 0.24 -3.03
N GLU A 125 30.05 1.10 -3.84
CA GLU A 125 31.13 2.01 -3.45
C GLU A 125 30.59 3.40 -3.10
N ALA A 126 29.68 3.93 -3.91
CA ALA A 126 29.22 5.30 -3.79
C ALA A 126 27.77 5.50 -4.23
N ILE A 127 27.20 6.61 -3.74
CA ILE A 127 25.97 7.19 -4.25
C ILE A 127 26.35 8.49 -4.97
N THR A 128 25.82 8.65 -6.18
CA THR A 128 25.88 9.90 -6.94
C THR A 128 24.49 10.52 -6.96
N PHE A 129 24.37 11.73 -6.44
CA PHE A 129 23.14 12.52 -6.39
C PHE A 129 23.32 13.77 -7.25
N GLN A 130 22.46 13.98 -8.24
CA GLN A 130 22.54 15.11 -9.18
C GLN A 130 23.96 15.38 -9.74
N THR A 131 24.69 14.31 -10.07
CA THR A 131 26.09 14.29 -10.56
C THR A 131 27.21 14.39 -9.51
N GLU A 132 26.90 14.70 -8.25
CA GLU A 132 27.88 14.78 -7.18
C GLU A 132 27.92 13.50 -6.34
N LYS A 133 29.11 13.06 -5.95
CA LYS A 133 29.26 11.94 -5.01
C LYS A 133 28.85 12.40 -3.61
N THR A 134 27.96 11.65 -2.98
CA THR A 134 27.58 11.91 -1.59
C THR A 134 28.69 11.47 -0.63
N PRO A 135 28.71 11.95 0.63
CA PRO A 135 29.43 11.28 1.71
C PRO A 135 29.02 9.81 1.83
N LYS A 136 29.81 9.01 2.56
CA LYS A 136 29.47 7.61 2.79
C LYS A 136 28.18 7.50 3.61
N LEU A 137 27.11 7.03 2.97
CA LEU A 137 25.81 6.79 3.59
C LEU A 137 25.62 5.31 3.95
N ASN A 138 24.51 5.01 4.63
CA ASN A 138 24.19 3.66 5.10
C ASN A 138 24.08 2.67 3.91
N PRO A 139 24.89 1.59 3.86
CA PRO A 139 24.93 0.67 2.73
C PRO A 139 23.67 -0.24 2.63
N TYR A 140 22.84 -0.29 3.66
CA TYR A 140 21.69 -1.20 3.78
C TYR A 140 20.36 -0.55 3.41
N VAL A 141 20.29 0.77 3.35
CA VAL A 141 19.04 1.52 3.21
C VAL A 141 18.98 2.14 1.81
N SER A 142 17.80 2.16 1.19
CA SER A 142 17.61 2.77 -0.14
C SER A 142 17.99 4.24 -0.16
N ALA A 143 18.50 4.71 -1.29
CA ALA A 143 18.87 6.10 -1.50
C ALA A 143 17.64 7.01 -1.51
N ILE A 144 16.46 6.52 -1.95
CA ILE A 144 15.20 7.26 -1.79
C ILE A 144 14.93 7.59 -0.32
N ASN A 145 15.15 6.62 0.58
CA ASN A 145 14.94 6.85 2.00
C ASN A 145 16.01 7.77 2.60
N LEU A 146 17.28 7.56 2.25
CA LEU A 146 18.41 8.34 2.76
C LEU A 146 18.32 9.82 2.38
N LEU A 147 17.83 10.11 1.18
CA LEU A 147 17.74 11.46 0.61
C LEU A 147 16.29 11.99 0.62
N GLN A 148 15.42 11.44 1.46
CA GLN A 148 13.98 11.75 1.43
C GLN A 148 13.63 13.22 1.73
N GLU A 149 14.53 13.95 2.39
CA GLU A 149 14.35 15.37 2.71
C GLU A 149 14.75 16.30 1.55
N GLU A 150 15.50 15.78 0.56
CA GLU A 150 15.91 16.54 -0.61
C GLU A 150 14.69 16.89 -1.47
N GLU A 151 14.54 18.15 -1.87
CA GLU A 151 13.32 18.63 -2.58
C GLU A 151 13.00 17.83 -3.85
N ILE A 152 14.03 17.35 -4.56
CA ILE A 152 13.86 16.58 -5.80
C ILE A 152 13.43 15.12 -5.54
N ILE A 153 13.73 14.58 -4.35
CA ILE A 153 13.46 13.19 -3.94
C ILE A 153 12.18 13.09 -3.12
N ARG A 154 11.88 14.10 -2.31
CA ARG A 154 10.70 14.14 -1.42
C ARG A 154 9.40 13.72 -2.14
N PRO A 155 9.08 14.19 -3.36
CA PRO A 155 7.87 13.75 -4.05
C PRO A 155 7.82 12.24 -4.34
N ALA A 156 8.96 11.61 -4.64
CA ALA A 156 9.05 10.16 -4.84
C ALA A 156 8.90 9.42 -3.50
N SER A 157 9.59 9.87 -2.44
CA SER A 157 9.46 9.30 -1.09
C SER A 157 8.01 9.36 -0.57
N ASP A 158 7.37 10.53 -0.65
CA ASP A 158 5.98 10.74 -0.24
C ASP A 158 5.00 9.92 -1.09
N SER A 159 5.34 9.66 -2.35
CA SER A 159 4.55 8.78 -3.22
C SER A 159 4.50 7.35 -2.67
N PHE A 160 5.64 6.79 -2.26
CA PHE A 160 5.66 5.45 -1.65
C PHE A 160 4.94 5.43 -0.30
N LYS A 161 5.09 6.48 0.53
CA LYS A 161 4.35 6.63 1.80
C LYS A 161 2.83 6.65 1.60
N SER A 162 2.35 7.08 0.42
CA SER A 162 0.91 7.08 0.09
C SER A 162 0.32 5.69 -0.22
N ILE A 163 1.15 4.65 -0.35
CA ILE A 163 0.67 3.29 -0.61
C ILE A 163 0.10 2.68 0.67
N ILE A 164 -1.22 2.46 0.66
CA ILE A 164 -1.98 1.89 1.77
C ILE A 164 -2.23 0.41 1.48
N PHE A 165 -1.87 -0.47 2.42
CA PHE A 165 -2.24 -1.88 2.39
C PHE A 165 -3.33 -2.11 3.43
N LYS A 166 -4.46 -2.67 2.98
CA LYS A 166 -5.56 -3.10 3.85
C LYS A 166 -5.82 -4.58 3.58
N ASP A 167 -5.64 -5.38 4.61
CA ASP A 167 -6.05 -6.77 4.61
C ASP A 167 -7.44 -6.86 5.24
N PHE A 168 -8.44 -7.20 4.45
CA PHE A 168 -9.82 -7.37 4.92
C PHE A 168 -10.10 -8.79 5.42
N SER A 169 -9.11 -9.70 5.39
CA SER A 169 -9.25 -11.10 5.79
C SER A 169 -9.01 -11.35 7.28
N SER A 170 -8.35 -10.43 7.99
CA SER A 170 -8.13 -10.55 9.42
C SER A 170 -9.45 -10.38 10.19
N LYS A 171 -9.81 -11.40 10.97
CA LYS A 171 -10.88 -11.33 11.99
C LYS A 171 -10.67 -10.21 13.01
N TYR A 172 -9.46 -9.67 13.07
CA TYR A 172 -9.16 -8.39 13.70
C TYR A 172 -9.71 -7.31 12.78
N ARG A 173 -10.98 -6.97 13.02
CA ARG A 173 -11.50 -5.64 12.69
C ARG A 173 -10.42 -4.67 13.18
N ASP A 174 -9.75 -3.98 12.25
CA ASP A 174 -8.99 -2.75 12.58
C ASP A 174 -9.80 -2.05 13.66
N ASP A 175 -9.15 -1.78 14.80
CA ASP A 175 -9.74 -1.21 16.00
C ASP A 175 -10.69 -0.03 15.67
N GLU A 176 -11.92 -0.32 15.27
CA GLU A 176 -13.08 0.57 15.30
C GLU A 176 -13.50 0.70 16.77
N TYR A 177 -12.50 0.95 17.61
CA TYR A 177 -12.64 1.39 18.97
C TYR A 177 -13.25 2.79 18.90
N TYR A 178 -14.52 2.85 19.29
CA TYR A 178 -15.23 4.06 19.72
C TYR A 178 -15.14 5.24 18.76
N MET A 179 -15.79 5.11 17.60
CA MET A 179 -16.26 6.32 16.92
C MET A 179 -17.46 6.88 17.70
N ASP A 180 -17.38 8.16 18.08
CA ASP A 180 -18.56 8.96 18.42
C ASP A 180 -19.60 8.85 17.29
N ASP A 181 -20.87 9.09 17.60
CA ASP A 181 -22.00 9.01 16.66
C ASP A 181 -21.61 9.57 15.27
N ILE A 182 -21.71 8.72 14.24
CA ILE A 182 -21.27 9.06 12.89
C ILE A 182 -21.94 10.32 12.35
N GLU A 183 -23.15 10.63 12.83
CA GLU A 183 -23.84 11.84 12.43
C GLU A 183 -23.17 13.08 13.03
N VAL A 184 -22.72 13.01 14.30
CA VAL A 184 -21.98 14.09 14.96
C VAL A 184 -20.64 14.32 14.26
N PHE A 185 -19.93 13.24 13.94
CA PHE A 185 -18.66 13.34 13.22
C PHE A 185 -18.86 13.85 11.79
N GLY A 186 -19.85 13.31 11.07
CA GLY A 186 -20.16 13.67 9.70
C GLY A 186 -20.49 15.16 9.51
N LYS A 187 -21.13 15.80 10.50
CA LYS A 187 -21.37 17.26 10.50
C LYS A 187 -20.10 18.11 10.44
N LYS A 188 -18.95 17.58 10.88
CA LYS A 188 -17.65 18.28 10.83
C LYS A 188 -17.00 18.20 9.43
N ILE A 189 -17.56 17.40 8.52
CA ILE A 189 -17.01 17.18 7.19
C ILE A 189 -17.48 18.28 6.24
N LYS A 190 -16.52 19.09 5.78
CA LYS A 190 -16.74 20.29 4.98
C LYS A 190 -17.16 19.99 3.53
N ASN A 191 -16.55 18.98 2.93
CA ASN A 191 -16.76 18.60 1.53
C ASN A 191 -16.23 17.17 1.27
N LEU A 192 -16.45 16.67 0.06
CA LEU A 192 -16.02 15.33 -0.35
C LEU A 192 -14.49 15.16 -0.33
N ASP A 193 -13.73 16.19 -0.66
CA ASP A 193 -12.27 16.13 -0.65
C ASP A 193 -11.73 15.91 0.78
N HIS A 194 -12.29 16.65 1.75
CA HIS A 194 -12.01 16.43 3.17
C HIS A 194 -12.34 14.99 3.57
N LEU A 195 -13.49 14.43 3.17
CA LEU A 195 -13.86 13.04 3.46
C LEU A 195 -12.86 12.01 2.89
N LYS A 196 -12.44 12.21 1.63
CA LYS A 196 -11.50 11.32 0.94
C LYS A 196 -10.15 11.25 1.65
N ASN A 197 -9.67 12.39 2.13
CA ASN A 197 -8.35 12.54 2.75
C ASN A 197 -8.32 12.21 4.26
N LEU A 198 -9.45 11.82 4.88
CA LEU A 198 -9.45 11.39 6.29
C LEU A 198 -8.68 10.08 6.50
N GLY A 199 -7.96 9.99 7.62
CA GLY A 199 -7.28 8.78 8.07
C GLY A 199 -8.19 7.69 8.67
N THR A 200 -9.47 7.65 8.29
CA THR A 200 -10.47 6.72 8.86
C THR A 200 -10.76 5.52 7.94
N SER A 201 -11.52 4.54 8.44
CA SER A 201 -11.89 3.31 7.71
C SER A 201 -12.72 3.64 6.46
N ILE A 202 -12.65 2.77 5.44
CA ILE A 202 -13.46 2.97 4.23
C ILE A 202 -14.95 2.85 4.55
N SER A 203 -15.31 1.97 5.48
CA SER A 203 -16.67 1.78 6.00
C SER A 203 -17.22 3.08 6.59
N ILE A 204 -16.45 3.78 7.42
CA ILE A 204 -16.83 5.08 7.98
C ILE A 204 -16.99 6.12 6.88
N LYS A 205 -16.04 6.20 5.93
CA LYS A 205 -16.14 7.13 4.80
C LYS A 205 -17.40 6.89 3.97
N LEU A 206 -17.73 5.63 3.69
CA LEU A 206 -18.92 5.25 2.92
C LEU A 206 -20.22 5.56 3.67
N ALA A 207 -20.27 5.32 4.98
CA ALA A 207 -21.42 5.67 5.80
C ALA A 207 -21.66 7.19 5.86
N ILE A 208 -20.60 8.00 6.04
CA ILE A 208 -20.71 9.46 5.95
C ILE A 208 -21.14 9.89 4.54
N CYS A 209 -20.60 9.25 3.50
CA CYS A 209 -20.98 9.50 2.11
C CYS A 209 -22.48 9.23 1.88
N TYR A 210 -22.99 8.12 2.38
CA TYR A 210 -24.41 7.77 2.32
C TYR A 210 -25.30 8.82 2.99
N ILE A 211 -24.91 9.33 4.16
CA ILE A 211 -25.72 10.30 4.92
C ILE A 211 -25.66 11.70 4.28
N TYR A 212 -24.45 12.20 3.99
CA TYR A 212 -24.21 13.62 3.68
C TYR A 212 -23.87 13.91 2.20
N PHE A 213 -23.52 12.89 1.41
CA PHE A 213 -23.08 13.04 0.01
C PHE A 213 -23.81 12.04 -0.90
N LYS A 214 -25.15 11.97 -0.78
CA LYS A 214 -26.02 10.97 -1.45
C LYS A 214 -25.76 10.79 -2.95
N ASP A 215 -25.61 11.88 -3.70
CA ASP A 215 -25.34 11.81 -5.15
C ASP A 215 -24.03 11.09 -5.48
N TYR A 216 -23.02 11.22 -4.61
CA TYR A 216 -21.76 10.50 -4.76
C TYR A 216 -21.88 9.04 -4.31
N PHE A 217 -22.65 8.78 -3.27
CA PHE A 217 -22.93 7.41 -2.85
C PHE A 217 -23.68 6.64 -3.95
N GLU A 218 -24.69 7.23 -4.58
CA GLU A 218 -25.41 6.59 -5.69
C GLU A 218 -24.50 6.27 -6.87
N LYS A 219 -23.52 7.13 -7.18
CA LYS A 219 -22.50 6.82 -8.20
C LYS A 219 -21.67 5.59 -7.82
N ILE A 220 -21.26 5.48 -6.55
CA ILE A 220 -20.50 4.33 -6.04
C ILE A 220 -21.35 3.06 -6.10
N LYS A 221 -22.59 3.13 -5.61
CA LYS A 221 -23.57 2.03 -5.64
C LYS A 221 -23.80 1.53 -7.06
N ASN A 222 -24.11 2.43 -8.00
CA ASN A 222 -24.34 2.08 -9.39
C ASN A 222 -23.11 1.43 -10.04
N ALA A 223 -21.91 1.95 -9.76
CA ALA A 223 -20.67 1.33 -10.23
C ALA A 223 -20.50 -0.09 -9.67
N TYR A 224 -20.75 -0.28 -8.37
CA TYR A 224 -20.63 -1.59 -7.73
C TYR A 224 -21.64 -2.60 -8.28
N VAL A 225 -22.92 -2.23 -8.36
CA VAL A 225 -23.99 -3.07 -8.91
C VAL A 225 -23.71 -3.44 -10.38
N SER A 226 -23.13 -2.52 -11.16
CA SER A 226 -22.75 -2.82 -12.54
C SER A 226 -21.65 -3.87 -12.66
N ILE A 227 -20.78 -3.98 -11.64
CA ILE A 227 -19.69 -4.99 -11.58
C ILE A 227 -20.20 -6.32 -11.02
N PHE A 228 -21.16 -6.27 -10.08
CA PHE A 228 -21.73 -7.43 -9.39
C PHE A 228 -23.25 -7.48 -9.60
N PRO A 229 -23.74 -8.01 -10.73
CA PRO A 229 -25.16 -7.96 -11.10
C PRO A 229 -26.12 -8.66 -10.14
N GLN A 230 -25.61 -9.57 -9.31
CA GLN A 230 -26.39 -10.24 -8.26
C GLN A 230 -26.75 -9.31 -7.10
N VAL A 231 -26.10 -8.14 -6.99
CA VAL A 231 -26.37 -7.15 -5.95
C VAL A 231 -27.41 -6.17 -6.48
N GLU A 232 -28.56 -6.09 -5.82
CA GLU A 232 -29.68 -5.23 -6.20
C GLU A 232 -29.60 -3.86 -5.55
N ASP A 233 -29.15 -3.80 -4.29
CA ASP A 233 -29.12 -2.57 -3.52
C ASP A 233 -28.00 -2.58 -2.46
N ILE A 234 -27.52 -1.40 -2.12
CA ILE A 234 -26.51 -1.18 -1.09
C ILE A 234 -26.92 0.04 -0.29
N LYS A 235 -27.02 -0.10 1.03
CA LYS A 235 -27.39 1.01 1.91
C LYS A 235 -26.67 0.94 3.25
N TYR A 236 -26.70 2.06 3.97
CA TYR A 236 -26.22 2.15 5.35
C TYR A 236 -27.38 2.49 6.28
N GLU A 237 -27.73 1.59 7.20
CA GLU A 237 -28.83 1.81 8.14
C GLU A 237 -28.46 1.41 9.57
N LYS A 238 -28.99 2.15 10.54
CA LYS A 238 -28.89 1.80 11.97
C LYS A 238 -29.78 0.61 12.25
N LEU A 239 -29.32 -0.31 13.08
CA LEU A 239 -30.17 -1.41 13.53
C LEU A 239 -31.04 -0.92 14.69
N THR A 240 -32.34 -1.17 14.60
CA THR A 240 -33.34 -0.69 15.56
C THR A 240 -33.67 -1.70 16.67
N ASN A 241 -33.04 -2.87 16.68
CA ASN A 241 -33.33 -3.91 17.68
C ASN A 241 -32.79 -3.51 19.08
N GLU A 242 -33.68 -3.57 20.08
CA GLU A 242 -33.40 -3.19 21.46
C GLU A 242 -32.34 -4.05 22.13
N ASP A 243 -32.17 -5.30 21.71
CA ASP A 243 -31.19 -6.24 22.27
C ASP A 243 -29.77 -6.06 21.73
N LEU A 244 -29.58 -5.17 20.74
CA LEU A 244 -28.27 -4.97 20.12
C LEU A 244 -27.34 -4.11 20.98
N PRO A 245 -26.03 -4.40 20.95
CA PRO A 245 -25.01 -3.53 21.54
C PRO A 245 -25.14 -2.09 21.04
N PHE A 246 -24.89 -1.15 21.94
CA PHE A 246 -25.09 0.29 21.74
C PHE A 246 -24.41 0.88 20.49
N TYR A 247 -23.29 0.30 20.06
CA TYR A 247 -22.59 0.66 18.83
C TYR A 247 -23.50 0.54 17.59
N TYR A 248 -24.25 -0.56 17.45
CA TYR A 248 -25.12 -0.82 16.29
C TYR A 248 -26.37 0.08 16.25
N LYS A 249 -26.70 0.69 17.40
CA LYS A 249 -27.77 1.69 17.52
C LYS A 249 -27.32 3.09 17.10
N ARG A 250 -26.02 3.41 17.25
CA ARG A 250 -25.46 4.74 16.95
C ARG A 250 -24.84 4.85 15.57
N ASN A 251 -24.31 3.75 15.03
CA ASN A 251 -23.60 3.76 13.77
C ASN A 251 -24.34 2.89 12.74
N PRO A 252 -24.60 3.41 11.52
CA PRO A 252 -25.22 2.65 10.48
C PRO A 252 -24.26 1.57 9.97
N ILE A 253 -24.81 0.41 9.68
CA ILE A 253 -24.08 -0.72 9.12
C ILE A 253 -24.35 -0.85 7.63
N LEU A 254 -23.35 -1.35 6.90
CA LEU A 254 -23.51 -1.69 5.49
C LEU A 254 -24.50 -2.86 5.36
N GLN A 255 -25.51 -2.69 4.52
CA GLN A 255 -26.45 -3.72 4.12
C GLN A 255 -26.39 -3.87 2.60
N ILE A 256 -26.30 -5.11 2.14
CA ILE A 256 -26.25 -5.47 0.73
C ILE A 256 -27.45 -6.37 0.45
N LYS A 257 -28.29 -5.99 -0.50
CA LYS A 257 -29.40 -6.80 -0.96
C LYS A 257 -28.94 -7.59 -2.18
N GLU A 258 -29.03 -8.91 -2.11
CA GLU A 258 -28.71 -9.81 -3.22
C GLU A 258 -30.00 -10.43 -3.79
N SER A 259 -29.99 -10.70 -5.09
CA SER A 259 -31.11 -11.35 -5.75
C SER A 259 -31.38 -12.74 -5.17
N GLY A 260 -32.64 -12.98 -4.80
CA GLY A 260 -33.08 -14.26 -4.22
C GLY A 260 -32.84 -14.40 -2.71
N VAL A 261 -32.40 -13.34 -2.02
CA VAL A 261 -32.30 -13.29 -0.56
C VAL A 261 -33.43 -12.41 0.00
N GLU A 262 -34.27 -12.98 0.86
CA GLU A 262 -35.27 -12.21 1.63
C GLU A 262 -34.60 -11.52 2.82
N ASN A 263 -34.96 -10.25 3.05
CA ASN A 263 -34.45 -9.40 4.14
C ASN A 263 -35.22 -9.60 5.45
#